data_AF-A0A1R4IKJ0-F1
#
_entry.id   AF-A0A1R4IKJ0-F1
#
_cell.length_a   1.000
_cell.length_b   1.000
_cell.length_c   1.000
_cell.angle_alpha   90.00
_cell.angle_beta   90.00
_cell.angle_gamma   90.00
#
_symmetry.space_group_name_H-M   'P 1'
#
loop_
_entity.id
_entity.type
_entity.pdbx_description
1 polymer ?
#
loop_
_entity_poly.entity_id
_entity_poly.type
_entity_poly.pdbx_seq_one_letter_code
_entity_poly.pdbx_strand_id
1 'polypeptide(L)'
;MMTNQQPNKTAVIGFLGTTLDNGFSETRWQRWRPTVSLGLHDELLVDELHILYSTRDKRLFKIIVDDVAQVSPQTQIIGHHVALSSPWDFAEVYAELYDFVTAFDFQDSTDYLLHLTTGTHVAQICWFLLVEAGFIPADLIQTSPCPRPDQTDPQGRYQVIDLDVSRYDELRERFEAEKQQHWQTLQANLVTQNAAYQQLISDIEKVATHSTAPILLMGATGAGKSQLAGQIYALKKAKASSTAQNKYTLDKFIEVNCATLRGDTAMSVLFGHVKGAFTGAASSREGLLKSADGGLLFLDEIGELGLDEQAMLLTALEEQRFYPLGSDTPISVSFQLMAGTNKDLRQAVADGTFRADLFARLNTWTFFLPSLKDRLEDLPANIDYELARLGSEQQQQYRFTSEARALYETFATSADATWQGNFRDLTASMTRLTTLAESKVIRVDDVQAEIERLTHLWGLSNSLSVTNHVNNEIINSLSNKKSDLAFNNQFIEQASWALLSIYLDEQTLTDIDPFDAVQLAYVIEVCLQHKNQAAAGRYLYANSRDKLKSPNDSDRLRKYLMKFGLRFDELDQESSID
;
A
#
# COMPACT_ATOMS: atom_id res chain seq x y z
N MET A 1 47.51 -0.79 39.24
CA MET A 1 48.01 -2.17 39.04
C MET A 1 47.88 -2.44 37.55
N MET A 2 48.98 -2.38 36.80
CA MET A 2 48.98 -2.77 35.39
C MET A 2 48.86 -4.29 35.36
N THR A 3 47.67 -4.80 35.07
CA THR A 3 47.44 -6.21 34.79
C THR A 3 48.19 -6.54 33.51
N ASN A 4 49.31 -7.23 33.68
CA ASN A 4 50.06 -7.85 32.61
C ASN A 4 49.20 -9.03 32.10
N GLN A 5 48.21 -8.75 31.25
CA GLN A 5 47.48 -9.80 30.52
C GLN A 5 48.49 -10.46 29.59
N GLN A 6 48.72 -11.76 29.75
CA GLN A 6 49.41 -12.54 28.72
C GLN A 6 48.64 -12.37 27.41
N PRO A 7 49.32 -12.26 26.26
CA PRO A 7 48.63 -12.21 24.97
C PRO A 7 47.74 -13.46 24.85
N ASN A 8 46.50 -13.25 24.40
CA ASN A 8 45.60 -14.34 24.06
C ASN A 8 46.26 -15.24 23.00
N LYS A 9 45.93 -16.52 23.03
CA LYS A 9 46.40 -17.45 21.98
C LYS A 9 45.72 -17.10 20.67
N THR A 10 46.41 -17.20 19.54
CA THR A 10 45.81 -17.01 18.22
C THR A 10 45.55 -18.36 17.54
N ALA A 11 44.30 -18.65 17.20
CA ALA A 11 43.92 -19.86 16.49
C ALA A 11 43.34 -19.54 15.11
N VAL A 12 43.91 -20.10 14.04
CA VAL A 12 43.40 -19.94 12.67
C VAL A 12 42.62 -21.17 12.26
N ILE A 13 41.40 -20.99 11.75
CA ILE A 13 40.53 -22.04 11.22
C ILE A 13 40.39 -21.86 9.72
N GLY A 14 40.61 -22.91 8.92
CA GLY A 14 40.45 -22.81 7.48
C GLY A 14 40.36 -24.16 6.77
N PHE A 15 39.96 -24.14 5.51
CA PHE A 15 40.02 -25.32 4.66
C PHE A 15 41.45 -25.59 4.18
N LEU A 16 41.76 -26.85 3.90
CA LEU A 16 42.95 -27.21 3.15
C LEU A 16 42.88 -26.64 1.73
N GLY A 17 43.89 -25.87 1.30
CA GLY A 17 43.95 -25.33 -0.07
C GLY A 17 44.34 -26.40 -1.11
N THR A 18 43.40 -27.26 -1.48
CA THR A 18 43.59 -28.39 -2.41
C THR A 18 44.15 -27.98 -3.78
N THR A 19 43.93 -26.74 -4.22
CA THR A 19 44.50 -26.19 -5.46
C THR A 19 45.76 -25.36 -5.20
N LEU A 20 45.68 -24.40 -4.27
CA LEU A 20 46.72 -23.37 -4.07
C LEU A 20 47.91 -23.88 -3.26
N ASP A 21 47.70 -24.79 -2.31
CA ASP A 21 48.77 -25.36 -1.49
C ASP A 21 49.37 -26.64 -2.09
N ASN A 22 48.83 -27.11 -3.21
CA ASN A 22 49.20 -28.38 -3.84
C ASN A 22 50.66 -28.40 -4.31
N GLY A 23 51.38 -29.49 -4.10
CA GLY A 23 52.74 -29.70 -4.62
C GLY A 23 53.52 -30.74 -3.83
N PHE A 24 54.08 -31.73 -4.54
CA PHE A 24 54.79 -32.86 -3.92
C PHE A 24 56.32 -32.82 -4.14
N SER A 25 56.80 -31.90 -4.97
CA SER A 25 58.23 -31.69 -5.27
C SER A 25 58.84 -30.57 -4.41
N GLU A 26 60.17 -30.47 -4.39
CA GLU A 26 60.89 -29.39 -3.68
C GLU A 26 60.60 -27.99 -4.23
N THR A 27 60.24 -27.89 -5.51
CA THR A 27 59.85 -26.62 -6.15
C THR A 27 58.59 -25.98 -5.55
N ARG A 28 57.87 -26.67 -4.65
CA ARG A 28 56.73 -26.10 -3.92
C ARG A 28 57.09 -24.92 -3.00
N TRP A 29 58.36 -24.80 -2.61
CA TRP A 29 58.85 -23.66 -1.82
C TRP A 29 59.04 -22.38 -2.64
N GLN A 30 58.98 -22.47 -3.97
CA GLN A 30 59.12 -21.34 -4.88
C GLN A 30 57.77 -20.72 -5.28
N ARG A 31 56.66 -21.17 -4.68
CA ARG A 31 55.32 -20.64 -4.97
C ARG A 31 54.67 -20.17 -3.68
N TRP A 32 53.82 -19.17 -3.82
CA TRP A 32 52.95 -18.75 -2.73
C TRP A 32 51.90 -19.82 -2.44
N ARG A 33 51.76 -20.18 -1.16
CA ARG A 33 50.88 -21.23 -0.66
C ARG A 33 50.12 -20.68 0.54
N PRO A 34 48.80 -20.47 0.45
CA PRO A 34 48.06 -19.65 1.40
C PRO A 34 48.06 -20.22 2.83
N THR A 35 47.99 -21.54 3.01
CA THR A 35 48.03 -22.12 4.37
C THR A 35 49.43 -22.06 4.99
N VAL A 36 50.49 -22.28 4.18
CA VAL A 36 51.88 -22.18 4.68
C VAL A 36 52.31 -20.73 4.91
N SER A 37 51.78 -19.80 4.10
CA SER A 37 52.00 -18.36 4.18
C SER A 37 51.65 -17.80 5.56
N LEU A 38 50.62 -18.33 6.23
CA LEU A 38 50.25 -17.93 7.59
C LEU A 38 51.40 -18.08 8.59
N GLY A 39 52.25 -19.10 8.44
CA GLY A 39 53.40 -19.36 9.31
C GLY A 39 54.70 -18.67 8.87
N LEU A 40 54.66 -17.83 7.84
CA LEU A 40 55.82 -17.09 7.31
C LEU A 40 55.87 -15.62 7.74
N HIS A 41 54.86 -15.13 8.46
CA HIS A 41 54.77 -13.73 8.89
C HIS A 41 55.20 -13.56 10.34
N ASP A 42 56.28 -12.83 10.57
CA ASP A 42 56.80 -12.56 11.93
C ASP A 42 55.80 -11.83 12.85
N GLU A 43 54.91 -11.03 12.25
CA GLU A 43 53.89 -10.24 12.97
C GLU A 43 52.63 -11.05 13.30
N LEU A 44 52.44 -12.23 12.68
CA LEU A 44 51.27 -13.09 12.89
C LEU A 44 51.72 -14.38 13.59
N LEU A 45 51.66 -14.38 14.92
CA LEU A 45 51.97 -15.55 15.73
C LEU A 45 50.77 -16.48 15.81
N VAL A 46 50.73 -17.51 14.96
CA VAL A 46 49.66 -18.53 14.99
C VAL A 46 50.03 -19.64 15.98
N ASP A 47 49.31 -19.75 17.10
CA ASP A 47 49.51 -20.82 18.09
C ASP A 47 48.86 -22.14 17.62
N GLU A 48 47.64 -22.06 17.09
CA GLU A 48 46.87 -23.22 16.64
C GLU A 48 46.36 -23.02 15.20
N LEU A 49 46.54 -24.03 14.35
CA LEU A 49 46.07 -24.03 12.96
C LEU A 49 45.12 -25.22 12.73
N HIS A 50 43.82 -24.93 12.74
CA HIS A 50 42.76 -25.89 12.50
C HIS A 50 42.47 -26.00 10.99
N ILE A 51 42.74 -27.17 10.42
CA ILE A 51 42.60 -27.40 8.98
C ILE A 51 41.47 -28.40 8.72
N LEU A 52 40.42 -27.96 8.05
CA LEU A 52 39.34 -28.82 7.57
C LEU A 52 39.78 -29.49 6.25
N TYR A 53 39.75 -30.81 6.20
CA TYR A 53 40.18 -31.58 5.04
C TYR A 53 39.32 -32.83 4.80
N SER A 54 39.24 -33.24 3.53
CA SER A 54 38.53 -34.46 3.14
C SER A 54 39.41 -35.71 3.26
N THR A 55 38.82 -36.91 3.28
CA THR A 55 39.58 -38.17 3.28
C THR A 55 40.54 -38.27 2.09
N ARG A 56 40.16 -37.69 0.95
CA ARG A 56 40.91 -37.78 -0.31
C ARG A 56 42.20 -36.96 -0.25
N ASP A 57 42.21 -35.89 0.55
CA ASP A 57 43.31 -34.93 0.62
C ASP A 57 44.27 -35.18 1.79
N LYS A 58 44.11 -36.31 2.50
CA LYS A 58 44.94 -36.69 3.66
C LYS A 58 46.45 -36.65 3.38
N ARG A 59 46.86 -37.00 2.16
CA ARG A 59 48.26 -36.94 1.73
C ARG A 59 48.78 -35.50 1.66
N LEU A 60 47.97 -34.59 1.13
CA LEU A 60 48.32 -33.16 1.03
C LEU A 60 48.32 -32.53 2.42
N PHE A 61 47.33 -32.84 3.27
CA PHE A 61 47.28 -32.39 4.66
C PHE A 61 48.59 -32.72 5.41
N LYS A 62 49.09 -33.96 5.28
CA LYS A 62 50.36 -34.35 5.92
C LYS A 62 51.56 -33.50 5.45
N ILE A 63 51.61 -33.16 4.17
CA ILE A 63 52.68 -32.30 3.62
C ILE A 63 52.58 -30.88 4.19
N ILE A 64 51.37 -30.35 4.33
CA ILE A 64 51.15 -29.05 4.97
C ILE A 64 51.60 -29.07 6.42
N VAL A 65 51.31 -30.16 7.15
CA VAL A 65 51.79 -30.33 8.52
C VAL A 65 53.33 -30.26 8.58
N ASP A 66 54.01 -31.02 7.72
CA ASP A 66 55.47 -31.08 7.68
C ASP A 66 56.10 -29.75 7.20
N ASP A 67 55.44 -29.03 6.29
CA ASP A 67 55.92 -27.75 5.76
C ASP A 67 55.70 -26.59 6.74
N VAL A 68 54.53 -26.51 7.40
CA VAL A 68 54.25 -25.51 8.44
C VAL A 68 55.20 -25.70 9.62
N ALA A 69 55.48 -26.94 10.04
CA ALA A 69 56.44 -27.21 11.11
C ALA A 69 57.88 -26.74 10.81
N GLN A 70 58.24 -26.57 9.52
CA GLN A 70 59.54 -26.01 9.12
C GLN A 70 59.59 -24.48 9.22
N VAL A 71 58.48 -23.81 8.92
CA VAL A 71 58.42 -22.33 8.88
C VAL A 71 57.97 -21.73 10.22
N SER A 72 57.06 -22.40 10.91
CA SER A 72 56.58 -22.06 12.24
C SER A 72 56.54 -23.31 13.13
N PRO A 73 57.67 -23.71 13.73
CA PRO A 73 57.75 -24.90 14.57
C PRO A 73 56.89 -24.84 15.84
N GLN A 74 56.43 -23.65 16.22
CA GLN A 74 55.65 -23.41 17.43
C GLN A 74 54.14 -23.56 17.19
N THR A 75 53.69 -23.51 15.93
CA THR A 75 52.28 -23.65 15.57
C THR A 75 51.83 -25.11 15.68
N GLN A 76 50.80 -25.36 16.50
CA GLN A 76 50.16 -26.66 16.61
C GLN A 76 49.10 -26.83 15.50
N ILE A 77 49.22 -27.88 14.70
CA ILE A 77 48.28 -28.13 13.59
C ILE A 77 47.27 -29.20 13.99
N ILE A 78 45.99 -28.89 13.85
CA ILE A 78 44.88 -29.74 14.25
C ILE A 78 44.01 -30.01 13.01
N GLY A 79 43.90 -31.27 12.62
CA GLY A 79 43.14 -31.67 11.44
C GLY A 79 41.71 -32.04 11.78
N HIS A 80 40.75 -31.44 11.09
CA HIS A 80 39.32 -31.75 11.20
C HIS A 80 38.83 -32.41 9.92
N HIS A 81 38.21 -33.57 10.06
CA HIS A 81 37.70 -34.32 8.93
C HIS A 81 36.29 -33.84 8.59
N VAL A 82 36.06 -33.50 7.32
CA VAL A 82 34.74 -33.10 6.81
C VAL A 82 34.29 -33.99 5.66
N ALA A 83 33.01 -34.34 5.67
CA ALA A 83 32.38 -35.26 4.73
C ALA A 83 31.52 -34.54 3.69
N LEU A 84 32.14 -33.69 2.86
CA LEU A 84 31.46 -33.00 1.76
C LEU A 84 31.40 -33.88 0.50
N SER A 85 30.21 -34.37 0.16
CA SER A 85 29.90 -35.09 -1.08
C SER A 85 29.78 -34.14 -2.26
N SER A 86 29.12 -32.99 -2.09
CA SER A 86 29.04 -31.90 -3.08
C SER A 86 29.55 -30.57 -2.50
N PRO A 87 30.82 -30.20 -2.74
CA PRO A 87 31.40 -28.94 -2.25
C PRO A 87 30.81 -27.64 -2.83
N TRP A 88 29.81 -27.78 -3.72
CA TRP A 88 29.09 -26.69 -4.39
C TRP A 88 27.60 -26.66 -4.01
N ASP A 89 27.11 -27.65 -3.27
CA ASP A 89 25.76 -27.64 -2.71
C ASP A 89 25.78 -26.79 -1.43
N PHE A 90 25.06 -25.68 -1.46
CA PHE A 90 25.07 -24.73 -0.36
C PHE A 90 24.48 -25.32 0.93
N ALA A 91 23.39 -26.10 0.83
CA ALA A 91 22.71 -26.64 2.00
C ALA A 91 23.57 -27.72 2.68
N GLU A 92 24.21 -28.58 1.88
CA GLU A 92 25.13 -29.59 2.38
C GLU A 92 26.36 -28.96 3.05
N VAL A 93 27.00 -27.99 2.38
CA VAL A 93 28.20 -27.33 2.90
C VAL A 93 27.88 -26.53 4.17
N TYR A 94 26.76 -25.83 4.21
CA TYR A 94 26.34 -25.08 5.39
C TYR A 94 26.06 -26.01 6.58
N ALA A 95 25.36 -27.13 6.36
CA ALA A 95 25.05 -28.10 7.41
C ALA A 95 26.32 -28.72 8.01
N GLU A 96 27.25 -29.19 7.17
CA GLU A 96 28.51 -29.80 7.64
C GLU A 96 29.37 -28.79 8.41
N LEU A 97 29.44 -27.54 7.95
CA LEU A 97 30.18 -26.49 8.64
C LEU A 97 29.51 -26.09 9.96
N TYR A 98 28.18 -26.04 10.00
CA TYR A 98 27.42 -25.79 11.21
C TYR A 98 27.64 -26.90 12.24
N ASP A 99 27.61 -28.17 11.82
CA ASP A 99 27.90 -29.32 12.69
C ASP A 99 29.34 -29.26 13.24
N PHE A 100 30.30 -28.86 12.42
CA PHE A 100 31.67 -28.62 12.88
C PHE A 100 31.73 -27.50 13.95
N VAL A 101 31.10 -26.35 13.70
CA VAL A 101 31.11 -25.19 14.61
C VAL A 101 30.44 -25.52 15.93
N THR A 102 29.30 -26.21 15.90
CA THR A 102 28.57 -26.61 17.11
C THR A 102 29.31 -27.65 17.95
N ALA A 103 30.17 -28.47 17.32
CA ALA A 103 31.05 -29.41 18.01
C ALA A 103 32.38 -28.78 18.47
N PHE A 104 32.71 -27.58 18.01
CA PHE A 104 33.96 -26.90 18.32
C PHE A 104 33.86 -26.10 19.62
N ASP A 105 34.83 -26.29 20.53
CA ASP A 105 34.87 -25.62 21.83
C ASP A 105 35.63 -24.29 21.73
N PHE A 106 34.91 -23.19 21.52
CA PHE A 106 35.50 -21.85 21.47
C PHE A 106 35.82 -21.32 22.87
N GLN A 107 37.08 -20.99 23.08
CA GLN A 107 37.60 -20.45 24.34
C GLN A 107 37.74 -18.93 24.30
N ASP A 108 37.23 -18.23 25.32
CA ASP A 108 37.33 -16.77 25.47
C ASP A 108 38.78 -16.24 25.56
N SER A 109 39.75 -17.11 25.88
CA SER A 109 41.17 -16.77 25.96
C SER A 109 41.93 -16.93 24.64
N THR A 110 41.22 -17.21 23.55
CA THR A 110 41.78 -17.46 22.23
C THR A 110 41.16 -16.51 21.22
N ASP A 111 42.01 -15.80 20.49
CA ASP A 111 41.62 -14.95 19.36
C ASP A 111 41.52 -15.85 18.12
N TYR A 112 40.30 -16.03 17.60
CA TYR A 112 40.07 -16.87 16.44
C TYR A 112 40.12 -16.07 15.14
N LEU A 113 40.78 -16.63 14.12
CA LEU A 113 40.86 -16.09 12.78
C LEU A 113 40.32 -17.12 11.77
N LEU A 114 39.34 -16.74 10.96
CA LEU A 114 38.78 -17.60 9.92
C LEU A 114 39.42 -17.31 8.57
N HIS A 115 40.17 -18.28 8.04
CA HIS A 115 40.95 -18.12 6.82
C HIS A 115 40.11 -18.30 5.56
N LEU A 116 39.83 -17.18 4.88
CA LEU A 116 38.92 -17.13 3.73
C LEU A 116 39.56 -17.42 2.38
N THR A 117 40.89 -17.52 2.28
CA THR A 117 41.56 -17.72 0.99
C THR A 117 41.40 -19.14 0.43
N THR A 118 41.13 -20.11 1.30
CA THR A 118 41.07 -21.54 0.98
C THR A 118 39.65 -22.10 1.09
N GLY A 119 39.33 -23.12 0.28
CA GLY A 119 37.97 -23.68 0.18
C GLY A 119 37.25 -23.26 -1.11
N THR A 120 36.05 -23.78 -1.34
CA THR A 120 35.20 -23.34 -2.46
C THR A 120 34.57 -21.99 -2.14
N HIS A 121 34.14 -21.23 -3.15
CA HIS A 121 33.40 -19.98 -2.92
C HIS A 121 32.13 -20.19 -2.10
N VAL A 122 31.47 -21.34 -2.24
CA VAL A 122 30.31 -21.74 -1.42
C VAL A 122 30.73 -21.86 0.04
N ALA A 123 31.82 -22.56 0.33
CA ALA A 123 32.32 -22.70 1.69
C ALA A 123 32.78 -21.37 2.30
N GLN A 124 33.38 -20.48 1.51
CA GLN A 124 33.72 -19.11 1.94
C GLN A 124 32.48 -18.30 2.34
N ILE A 125 31.40 -18.38 1.56
CA ILE A 125 30.13 -17.72 1.88
C ILE A 125 29.51 -18.31 3.15
N CYS A 126 29.48 -19.64 3.28
CA CYS A 126 28.96 -20.30 4.48
C CYS A 126 29.77 -19.91 5.73
N TRP A 127 31.10 -19.81 5.61
CA TRP A 127 31.97 -19.32 6.68
C TRP A 127 31.61 -17.90 7.11
N PHE A 128 31.47 -16.99 6.15
CA PHE A 128 31.06 -15.62 6.43
C PHE A 128 29.72 -15.56 7.16
N LEU A 129 28.72 -16.32 6.71
CA LEU A 129 27.39 -16.35 7.33
C LEU A 129 27.40 -16.90 8.76
N LEU A 130 28.25 -17.88 9.05
CA LEU A 130 28.37 -18.45 10.40
C LEU A 130 29.05 -17.48 11.38
N VAL A 131 30.03 -16.70 10.92
CA VAL A 131 30.63 -15.63 11.72
C VAL A 131 29.65 -14.48 11.92
N GLU A 132 28.97 -14.03 10.86
CA GLU A 132 28.01 -12.92 10.93
C GLU A 132 26.80 -13.25 11.82
N ALA A 133 26.31 -14.49 11.77
CA ALA A 133 25.25 -14.96 12.67
C ALA A 133 25.73 -15.19 14.12
N GLY A 134 27.00 -14.95 14.42
CA GLY A 134 27.58 -15.05 15.76
C GLY A 134 27.84 -16.47 16.24
N PHE A 135 27.83 -17.47 15.36
CA PHE A 135 28.15 -18.86 15.73
C PHE A 135 29.66 -19.09 15.87
N ILE A 136 30.48 -18.25 15.24
CA ILE A 136 31.94 -18.31 15.31
C ILE A 136 32.46 -16.96 15.82
N PRO A 137 33.05 -16.88 17.02
CA PRO A 137 33.63 -15.65 17.55
C PRO A 137 35.02 -15.41 16.95
N ALA A 138 35.10 -15.13 15.64
CA ALA A 138 36.35 -14.97 14.91
C ALA A 138 36.35 -13.73 14.00
N ASP A 139 37.51 -13.10 13.87
CA ASP A 139 37.78 -12.18 12.75
C ASP A 139 38.11 -12.97 11.49
N LEU A 140 38.03 -12.34 10.32
CA LEU A 140 38.41 -13.00 9.08
C LEU A 140 39.88 -12.70 8.75
N ILE A 141 40.58 -13.67 8.18
CA ILE A 141 41.92 -13.47 7.63
C ILE A 141 41.96 -13.88 6.17
N GLN A 142 42.49 -13.00 5.32
CA GLN A 142 42.70 -13.25 3.90
C GLN A 142 44.19 -13.15 3.57
N THR A 143 44.75 -14.22 3.03
CA THR A 143 46.10 -14.24 2.45
C THR A 143 46.05 -14.03 0.94
N SER A 144 47.08 -13.41 0.36
CA SER A 144 47.20 -13.13 -1.07
C SER A 144 48.67 -13.18 -1.54
N PRO A 145 48.94 -13.46 -2.83
CA PRO A 145 50.29 -13.41 -3.37
C PRO A 145 50.75 -11.96 -3.55
N CYS A 146 52.07 -11.73 -3.57
CA CYS A 146 52.62 -10.40 -3.86
C CYS A 146 52.37 -9.99 -5.33
N PRO A 147 51.99 -8.73 -5.63
CA PRO A 147 51.59 -8.31 -6.99
C PRO A 147 52.70 -8.27 -8.06
N ARG A 148 53.96 -8.56 -7.72
CA ARG A 148 55.11 -8.43 -8.64
C ARG A 148 55.37 -9.74 -9.39
N PRO A 149 55.22 -9.79 -10.73
CA PRO A 149 55.28 -11.03 -11.51
C PRO A 149 56.68 -11.64 -11.64
N ASP A 150 57.72 -10.91 -11.26
CA ASP A 150 59.14 -11.20 -11.47
C ASP A 150 59.86 -11.77 -10.23
N GLN A 151 59.20 -11.78 -9.07
CA GLN A 151 59.70 -12.44 -7.86
C GLN A 151 58.58 -13.27 -7.22
N THR A 152 58.73 -14.59 -7.26
CA THR A 152 57.89 -15.50 -6.49
C THR A 152 58.25 -15.37 -5.01
N ASP A 153 57.49 -14.57 -4.29
CA ASP A 153 57.59 -14.43 -2.85
C ASP A 153 56.69 -15.48 -2.17
N PRO A 154 57.25 -16.51 -1.50
CA PRO A 154 56.47 -17.53 -0.82
C PRO A 154 55.72 -16.99 0.41
N GLN A 155 56.14 -15.86 0.99
CA GLN A 155 55.50 -15.25 2.15
C GLN A 155 54.15 -14.62 1.78
N GLY A 156 54.08 -13.89 0.67
CA GLY A 156 52.86 -13.19 0.25
C GLY A 156 52.44 -12.08 1.22
N ARG A 157 51.14 -11.81 1.33
CA ARG A 157 50.55 -10.80 2.23
C ARG A 157 49.33 -11.35 2.92
N TYR A 158 49.00 -10.82 4.10
CA TYR A 158 47.74 -11.09 4.78
C TYR A 158 47.03 -9.79 5.15
N GLN A 159 45.71 -9.89 5.31
CA GLN A 159 44.86 -8.84 5.84
C GLN A 159 43.88 -9.50 6.82
N VAL A 160 43.82 -8.97 8.05
CA VAL A 160 42.77 -9.29 9.00
C VAL A 160 41.61 -8.31 8.78
N ILE A 161 40.41 -8.85 8.71
CA ILE A 161 39.16 -8.13 8.48
C ILE A 161 38.34 -8.31 9.76
N ASP A 162 38.29 -7.24 10.52
CA ASP A 162 37.46 -7.06 11.70
C ASP A 162 35.98 -6.95 11.26
N LEU A 163 35.15 -7.87 11.73
CA LEU A 163 33.72 -7.92 11.43
C LEU A 163 32.87 -7.19 12.48
N ASP A 164 33.49 -6.51 13.46
CA ASP A 164 32.77 -5.76 14.48
C ASP A 164 31.77 -4.79 13.83
N VAL A 165 30.50 -5.10 14.09
CA VAL A 165 29.31 -4.44 13.53
C VAL A 165 29.32 -2.94 13.83
N SER A 166 30.01 -2.51 14.90
CA SER A 166 30.10 -1.09 15.30
C SER A 166 30.87 -0.20 14.30
N ARG A 167 31.77 -0.76 13.48
CA ARG A 167 32.45 0.00 12.40
C ARG A 167 31.63 0.09 11.11
N TYR A 168 30.64 -0.79 10.96
CA TYR A 168 29.67 -0.75 9.87
C TYR A 168 28.42 0.04 10.23
N ASP A 169 28.33 0.58 11.46
CA ASP A 169 27.28 1.51 11.85
C ASP A 169 27.19 2.69 10.87
N GLU A 170 28.29 3.22 10.31
CA GLU A 170 28.19 4.30 9.32
C GLU A 170 27.56 3.86 7.99
N LEU A 171 27.75 2.60 7.57
CA LEU A 171 27.20 2.08 6.32
C LEU A 171 25.76 1.60 6.51
N ARG A 172 25.47 0.97 7.66
CA ARG A 172 24.10 0.67 8.11
C ARG A 172 23.33 1.94 8.38
N GLU A 173 23.89 2.95 9.02
CA GLU A 173 23.31 4.29 9.17
C GLU A 173 23.10 4.93 7.81
N ARG A 174 23.99 4.76 6.81
CA ARG A 174 23.70 5.25 5.45
C ARG A 174 22.53 4.52 4.80
N PHE A 175 22.44 3.19 4.93
CA PHE A 175 21.32 2.42 4.40
C PHE A 175 20.02 2.64 5.19
N GLU A 176 20.10 2.80 6.51
CA GLU A 176 19.01 3.11 7.43
C GLU A 176 18.61 4.58 7.35
N ALA A 177 19.53 5.50 7.02
CA ALA A 177 19.26 6.91 6.72
C ALA A 177 18.68 7.06 5.31
N GLU A 178 19.11 6.28 4.31
CA GLU A 178 18.40 6.19 3.03
C GLU A 178 17.00 5.63 3.25
N LYS A 179 16.86 4.55 4.03
CA LYS A 179 15.55 3.97 4.38
C LYS A 179 14.70 4.92 5.21
N GLN A 180 15.29 5.69 6.14
CA GLN A 180 14.63 6.73 6.92
C GLN A 180 14.31 7.95 6.07
N GLN A 181 15.11 8.32 5.07
CA GLN A 181 14.79 9.40 4.12
C GLN A 181 13.64 9.00 3.20
N HIS A 182 13.58 7.74 2.74
CA HIS A 182 12.45 7.20 2.00
C HIS A 182 11.18 7.16 2.87
N TRP A 183 11.30 6.65 4.10
CA TRP A 183 10.24 6.65 5.12
C TRP A 183 9.77 8.07 5.47
N GLN A 184 10.69 9.02 5.65
CA GLN A 184 10.41 10.43 5.92
C GLN A 184 9.81 11.13 4.70
N THR A 185 10.08 10.72 3.46
CA THR A 185 9.47 11.33 2.26
C THR A 185 7.99 10.95 2.12
N LEU A 186 7.63 9.72 2.51
CA LEU A 186 6.25 9.26 2.68
C LEU A 186 5.58 9.90 3.90
N GLN A 187 6.23 9.82 5.06
CA GLN A 187 5.69 10.31 6.34
C GLN A 187 5.63 11.84 6.43
N ALA A 188 6.54 12.59 5.81
CA ALA A 188 6.49 14.06 5.79
C ALA A 188 5.22 14.57 5.09
N ASN A 189 4.59 13.74 4.26
CA ASN A 189 3.30 14.03 3.62
C ASN A 189 2.12 13.23 4.20
N LEU A 190 2.36 12.35 5.18
CA LEU A 190 1.36 11.53 5.87
C LEU A 190 1.60 11.62 7.37
N VAL A 191 1.17 12.72 7.97
CA VAL A 191 1.21 12.88 9.43
C VAL A 191 0.16 11.94 10.02
N THR A 192 0.60 10.82 10.59
CA THR A 192 -0.29 9.83 11.21
C THR A 192 0.30 9.33 12.53
N GLN A 193 -0.54 9.31 13.57
CA GLN A 193 -0.29 8.69 14.86
C GLN A 193 -0.90 7.27 14.93
N ASN A 194 -1.70 6.88 13.93
CA ASN A 194 -2.35 5.58 13.87
C ASN A 194 -1.38 4.45 13.48
N ALA A 195 -1.11 3.53 14.42
CA ALA A 195 -0.18 2.42 14.22
C ALA A 195 -0.59 1.48 13.07
N ALA A 196 -1.88 1.23 12.88
CA ALA A 196 -2.37 0.37 11.79
C ALA A 196 -2.17 1.03 10.42
N TYR A 197 -2.40 2.34 10.32
CA TYR A 197 -2.14 3.11 9.12
C TYR A 197 -0.63 3.23 8.85
N GLN A 198 0.20 3.42 9.87
CA GLN A 198 1.67 3.38 9.73
C GLN A 198 2.14 2.04 9.18
N GLN A 199 1.63 0.92 9.69
CA GLN A 199 1.95 -0.41 9.17
C GLN A 199 1.50 -0.57 7.71
N LEU A 200 0.29 -0.13 7.37
CA LEU A 200 -0.22 -0.14 5.99
C LEU A 200 0.67 0.67 5.05
N ILE A 201 1.12 1.85 5.46
CA ILE A 201 2.05 2.67 4.67
C ILE A 201 3.41 1.98 4.51
N SER A 202 3.93 1.33 5.56
CA SER A 202 5.16 0.53 5.47
C SER A 202 5.06 -0.62 4.48
N ASP A 203 3.92 -1.32 4.47
CA ASP A 203 3.72 -2.44 3.56
C ASP A 203 3.49 -1.96 2.11
N ILE A 204 2.78 -0.85 1.93
CA ILE A 204 2.67 -0.17 0.63
C ILE A 204 4.05 0.25 0.11
N GLU A 205 4.90 0.81 0.97
CA GLU A 205 6.26 1.20 0.59
C GLU A 205 7.08 0.00 0.12
N LYS A 206 7.08 -1.10 0.89
CA LYS A 206 7.77 -2.34 0.48
C LYS A 206 7.26 -2.83 -0.87
N VAL A 207 5.94 -2.91 -1.06
CA VAL A 207 5.36 -3.35 -2.34
C VAL A 207 5.72 -2.40 -3.48
N ALA A 208 5.63 -1.08 -3.25
CA ALA A 208 6.00 -0.07 -4.24
C ALA A 208 7.49 -0.16 -4.61
N THR A 209 8.33 -0.55 -3.67
CA THR A 209 9.80 -0.60 -3.81
C THR A 209 10.30 -1.89 -4.44
N HIS A 210 9.60 -3.01 -4.18
CA HIS A 210 10.04 -4.36 -4.56
C HIS A 210 9.16 -5.01 -5.64
N SER A 211 8.02 -4.43 -5.99
CA SER A 211 7.09 -5.01 -6.97
C SER A 211 6.64 -4.03 -8.06
N THR A 212 6.49 -4.59 -9.26
CA THR A 212 5.88 -3.95 -10.43
C THR A 212 4.44 -4.42 -10.69
N ALA A 213 3.93 -5.35 -9.89
CA ALA A 213 2.56 -5.85 -10.01
C ALA A 213 1.52 -4.75 -9.69
N PRO A 214 0.26 -4.91 -10.12
CA PRO A 214 -0.80 -3.96 -9.83
C PRO A 214 -1.02 -3.76 -8.33
N ILE A 215 -1.30 -2.52 -7.93
CA ILE A 215 -1.70 -2.18 -6.56
C ILE A 215 -3.17 -1.74 -6.56
N LEU A 216 -3.99 -2.37 -5.73
CA LEU A 216 -5.40 -2.05 -5.53
C LEU A 216 -5.59 -1.35 -4.19
N LEU A 217 -6.01 -0.08 -4.23
CA LEU A 217 -6.36 0.74 -3.08
C LEU A 217 -7.89 0.73 -2.91
N MET A 218 -8.35 0.06 -1.86
CA MET A 218 -9.77 0.01 -1.48
C MET A 218 -10.04 0.97 -0.33
N GLY A 219 -11.22 1.55 -0.29
CA GLY A 219 -11.64 2.39 0.84
C GLY A 219 -12.73 3.37 0.47
N ALA A 220 -13.35 3.95 1.51
CA ALA A 220 -14.47 4.86 1.36
C ALA A 220 -14.15 6.06 0.44
N THR A 221 -15.19 6.63 -0.16
CA THR A 221 -15.06 7.87 -0.93
C THR A 221 -14.49 8.97 -0.05
N GLY A 222 -13.46 9.68 -0.53
CA GLY A 222 -12.80 10.73 0.24
C GLY A 222 -11.80 10.24 1.29
N ALA A 223 -11.42 8.95 1.31
CA ALA A 223 -10.39 8.43 2.21
C ALA A 223 -8.93 8.79 1.81
N GLY A 224 -8.73 9.47 0.67
CA GLY A 224 -7.41 9.91 0.21
C GLY A 224 -6.69 8.98 -0.79
N LYS A 225 -7.41 8.08 -1.49
CA LYS A 225 -6.83 7.12 -2.46
C LYS A 225 -5.97 7.78 -3.55
N SER A 226 -6.46 8.84 -4.22
CA SER A 226 -5.69 9.57 -5.25
C SER A 226 -4.44 10.24 -4.69
N GLN A 227 -4.52 10.82 -3.49
CA GLN A 227 -3.38 11.46 -2.84
C GLN A 227 -2.29 10.41 -2.52
N LEU A 228 -2.69 9.27 -1.97
CA LEU A 228 -1.78 8.15 -1.71
C LEU A 228 -1.17 7.61 -3.00
N ALA A 229 -1.93 7.50 -4.09
CA ALA A 229 -1.41 7.10 -5.40
C ALA A 229 -0.35 8.08 -5.91
N GLY A 230 -0.57 9.39 -5.78
CA GLY A 230 0.42 10.41 -6.13
C GLY A 230 1.71 10.30 -5.30
N GLN A 231 1.59 10.01 -4.01
CA GLN A 231 2.73 9.78 -3.12
C GLN A 231 3.50 8.51 -3.50
N ILE A 232 2.82 7.39 -3.75
CA ILE A 232 3.45 6.15 -4.21
C ILE A 232 4.22 6.38 -5.52
N TYR A 233 3.63 7.14 -6.45
CA TYR A 233 4.32 7.51 -7.69
C TYR A 233 5.59 8.33 -7.42
N ALA A 234 5.53 9.35 -6.55
CA ALA A 234 6.68 10.18 -6.21
C ALA A 234 7.86 9.36 -5.66
N LEU A 235 7.57 8.39 -4.78
CA LEU A 235 8.59 7.46 -4.25
C LEU A 235 9.20 6.59 -5.35
N LYS A 236 8.35 5.98 -6.16
CA LYS A 236 8.78 5.09 -7.25
C LYS A 236 9.67 5.87 -8.23
N LYS A 237 9.32 7.11 -8.54
CA LYS A 237 10.10 8.00 -9.42
C LYS A 237 11.46 8.37 -8.82
N ALA A 238 11.51 8.69 -7.53
CA ALA A 238 12.77 8.97 -6.84
C ALA A 238 13.75 7.79 -6.92
N LYS A 239 13.26 6.55 -6.74
CA LYS A 239 14.08 5.33 -6.83
C LYS A 239 14.46 4.93 -8.26
N ALA A 240 13.57 5.14 -9.23
CA ALA A 240 13.89 4.86 -10.63
C ALA A 240 15.04 5.73 -11.16
N SER A 241 15.20 6.93 -10.60
CA SER A 241 16.29 7.85 -10.93
C SER A 241 17.66 7.39 -10.40
N SER A 242 17.70 6.52 -9.37
CA SER A 242 18.94 6.01 -8.75
C SER A 242 19.34 4.62 -9.24
N THR A 243 18.46 3.88 -9.90
CA THR A 243 18.71 2.48 -10.31
C THR A 243 18.55 2.31 -11.82
N ALA A 244 19.65 2.09 -12.55
CA ALA A 244 19.68 1.93 -14.01
C ALA A 244 18.99 0.66 -14.57
N GLN A 245 18.23 -0.08 -13.75
CA GLN A 245 17.65 -1.39 -14.10
C GLN A 245 16.12 -1.47 -14.03
N ASN A 246 15.39 -0.36 -13.87
CA ASN A 246 13.93 -0.43 -13.84
C ASN A 246 13.32 -0.49 -15.26
N LYS A 247 12.42 -1.46 -15.46
CA LYS A 247 11.65 -1.69 -16.70
C LYS A 247 10.77 -0.49 -17.10
N TYR A 248 10.42 0.38 -16.15
CA TYR A 248 9.59 1.56 -16.35
C TYR A 248 10.40 2.81 -16.01
N THR A 249 10.35 3.83 -16.87
CA THR A 249 11.05 5.10 -16.62
C THR A 249 10.32 5.96 -15.59
N LEU A 250 9.01 5.72 -15.39
CA LEU A 250 8.17 6.41 -14.40
C LEU A 250 8.17 7.94 -14.57
N ASP A 251 8.34 8.42 -15.80
CA ASP A 251 8.35 9.84 -16.12
C ASP A 251 6.96 10.47 -16.12
N LYS A 252 5.93 9.63 -16.27
CA LYS A 252 4.53 10.02 -16.43
C LYS A 252 3.66 9.37 -15.36
N PHE A 253 2.77 10.19 -14.78
CA PHE A 253 1.67 9.75 -13.94
C PHE A 253 0.36 10.17 -14.59
N ILE A 254 -0.45 9.20 -15.00
CA ILE A 254 -1.74 9.44 -15.64
C ILE A 254 -2.83 8.98 -14.67
N GLU A 255 -3.63 9.93 -14.19
CA GLU A 255 -4.79 9.66 -13.34
C GLU A 255 -6.07 9.72 -14.18
N VAL A 256 -6.93 8.70 -14.02
CA VAL A 256 -8.21 8.59 -14.72
C VAL A 256 -9.30 8.24 -13.73
N ASN A 257 -10.32 9.10 -13.62
CA ASN A 257 -11.51 8.80 -12.84
C ASN A 257 -12.52 8.04 -13.71
N CYS A 258 -12.69 6.75 -13.44
CA CYS A 258 -13.54 5.86 -14.22
C CYS A 258 -15.04 6.18 -14.07
N ALA A 259 -15.46 6.83 -12.98
CA ALA A 259 -16.85 7.24 -12.79
C ALA A 259 -17.32 8.30 -13.81
N THR A 260 -16.37 9.00 -14.44
CA THR A 260 -16.66 9.99 -15.49
C THR A 260 -16.80 9.38 -16.88
N LEU A 261 -16.48 8.10 -17.02
CA LEU A 261 -16.46 7.39 -18.30
C LEU A 261 -17.76 6.60 -18.50
N ARG A 262 -18.40 6.70 -19.67
CA ARG A 262 -19.65 5.99 -19.99
C ARG A 262 -19.68 5.48 -21.44
N GLY A 263 -19.96 4.19 -21.64
CA GLY A 263 -20.16 3.56 -22.96
C GLY A 263 -19.03 3.83 -23.95
N ASP A 264 -19.35 4.03 -25.23
CA ASP A 264 -18.36 4.25 -26.30
C ASP A 264 -17.37 5.40 -26.01
N THR A 265 -17.77 6.39 -25.21
CA THR A 265 -16.87 7.47 -24.80
C THR A 265 -15.79 7.00 -23.82
N ALA A 266 -16.07 6.01 -22.97
CA ALA A 266 -15.11 5.39 -22.06
C ALA A 266 -14.01 4.68 -22.84
N MET A 267 -14.41 3.79 -23.76
CA MET A 267 -13.49 3.05 -24.61
C MET A 267 -12.64 3.98 -25.47
N SER A 268 -13.27 5.00 -26.06
CA SER A 268 -12.58 6.02 -26.87
C SER A 268 -11.57 6.86 -26.08
N VAL A 269 -11.85 7.17 -24.81
CA VAL A 269 -10.94 7.93 -23.95
C VAL A 269 -9.78 7.06 -23.44
N LEU A 270 -10.06 5.84 -22.99
CA LEU A 270 -9.05 4.94 -22.43
C LEU A 270 -8.12 4.37 -23.52
N PHE A 271 -8.70 3.84 -24.59
CA PHE A 271 -7.98 3.09 -25.63
C PHE A 271 -7.81 3.90 -26.93
N GLY A 272 -8.45 5.06 -27.07
CA GLY A 272 -8.37 5.83 -28.31
C GLY A 272 -9.23 5.23 -29.42
N HIS A 273 -9.28 5.92 -30.55
CA HIS A 273 -10.05 5.50 -31.71
C HIS A 273 -9.47 6.04 -33.01
N VAL A 274 -9.75 5.33 -34.10
CA VAL A 274 -9.49 5.83 -35.46
C VAL A 274 -10.68 6.64 -35.98
N LYS A 275 -10.42 7.51 -36.97
CA LYS A 275 -11.48 8.29 -37.61
C LYS A 275 -12.57 7.35 -38.16
N GLY A 276 -13.83 7.64 -37.83
CA GLY A 276 -14.98 6.86 -38.29
C GLY A 276 -15.30 5.61 -37.45
N ALA A 277 -14.64 5.38 -36.32
CA ALA A 277 -14.88 4.21 -35.47
C ALA A 277 -16.30 4.14 -34.86
N PHE A 278 -16.94 5.28 -34.63
CA PHE A 278 -18.32 5.38 -34.14
C PHE A 278 -18.97 6.68 -34.61
N THR A 279 -20.29 6.83 -34.40
CA THR A 279 -21.03 8.04 -34.76
C THR A 279 -20.53 9.25 -33.96
N GLY A 280 -19.83 10.17 -34.62
CA GLY A 280 -19.20 11.34 -33.98
C GLY A 280 -17.67 11.31 -33.97
N ALA A 281 -17.04 10.21 -34.38
CA ALA A 281 -15.58 10.07 -34.51
C ALA A 281 -15.01 10.83 -35.74
N ALA A 282 -15.08 12.16 -35.72
CA ALA A 282 -14.66 13.02 -36.83
C ALA A 282 -13.13 13.00 -37.08
N SER A 283 -12.34 12.74 -36.04
CA SER A 283 -10.88 12.65 -36.07
C SER A 283 -10.42 11.47 -35.21
N SER A 284 -9.22 10.94 -35.48
CA SER A 284 -8.60 9.96 -34.58
C SER A 284 -8.15 10.61 -33.27
N ARG A 285 -8.13 9.82 -32.19
CA ARG A 285 -7.67 10.26 -30.86
C ARG A 285 -6.81 9.17 -30.23
N GLU A 286 -5.70 9.56 -29.61
CA GLU A 286 -4.90 8.66 -28.77
C GLU A 286 -5.57 8.43 -27.41
N GLY A 287 -5.51 7.19 -26.93
CA GLY A 287 -6.06 6.79 -25.63
C GLY A 287 -5.14 7.14 -24.46
N LEU A 288 -5.74 7.32 -23.28
CA LEU A 288 -5.01 7.59 -22.03
C LEU A 288 -4.03 6.48 -21.64
N LEU A 289 -4.32 5.23 -21.98
CA LEU A 289 -3.39 4.11 -21.75
C LEU A 289 -2.09 4.28 -22.54
N LYS A 290 -2.16 4.85 -23.75
CA LYS A 290 -0.95 5.15 -24.54
C LYS A 290 -0.18 6.31 -23.94
N SER A 291 -0.87 7.31 -23.37
CA SER A 291 -0.21 8.39 -22.65
C SER A 291 0.56 7.89 -21.42
N ALA A 292 0.10 6.80 -20.79
CA ALA A 292 0.74 6.17 -19.63
C ALA A 292 1.92 5.26 -19.96
N ASP A 293 2.23 5.04 -21.24
CA ASP A 293 3.33 4.18 -21.69
C ASP A 293 4.68 4.61 -21.09
N GLY A 294 5.39 3.65 -20.49
CA GLY A 294 6.62 3.83 -19.71
C GLY A 294 6.42 4.37 -18.28
N GLY A 295 5.18 4.74 -17.92
CA GLY A 295 4.83 5.42 -16.67
C GLY A 295 3.94 4.60 -15.73
N LEU A 296 3.21 5.34 -14.90
CA LEU A 296 2.23 4.80 -13.95
C LEU A 296 0.82 5.30 -14.30
N LEU A 297 -0.11 4.36 -14.45
CA LEU A 297 -1.54 4.62 -14.66
C LEU A 297 -2.28 4.41 -13.33
N PHE A 298 -2.99 5.43 -12.87
CA PHE A 298 -3.91 5.32 -11.74
C PHE A 298 -5.36 5.39 -12.24
N LEU A 299 -6.12 4.30 -12.03
CA LEU A 299 -7.54 4.20 -12.36
C LEU A 299 -8.37 4.33 -11.08
N ASP A 300 -8.92 5.52 -10.82
CA ASP A 300 -9.81 5.74 -9.68
C ASP A 300 -11.24 5.27 -10.00
N GLU A 301 -11.91 4.73 -9.00
CA GLU A 301 -13.22 4.07 -9.09
C GLU A 301 -13.31 3.01 -10.21
N ILE A 302 -12.32 2.11 -10.30
CA ILE A 302 -12.25 1.05 -11.34
C ILE A 302 -13.51 0.16 -11.40
N GLY A 303 -14.22 0.00 -10.28
CA GLY A 303 -15.49 -0.72 -10.20
C GLY A 303 -16.68 -0.05 -10.91
N GLU A 304 -16.47 1.12 -11.54
CA GLU A 304 -17.44 1.79 -12.41
C GLU A 304 -17.25 1.44 -13.89
N LEU A 305 -16.16 0.77 -14.27
CA LEU A 305 -15.94 0.35 -15.66
C LEU A 305 -16.96 -0.72 -16.08
N GLY A 306 -17.43 -0.68 -17.32
CA GLY A 306 -18.23 -1.74 -17.91
C GLY A 306 -17.41 -2.99 -18.23
N LEU A 307 -18.08 -4.10 -18.50
CA LEU A 307 -17.44 -5.40 -18.73
C LEU A 307 -16.54 -5.42 -19.97
N ASP A 308 -16.89 -4.65 -21.00
CA ASP A 308 -16.11 -4.54 -22.24
C ASP A 308 -14.81 -3.76 -22.00
N GLU A 309 -14.89 -2.63 -21.28
CA GLU A 309 -13.70 -1.87 -20.88
C GLU A 309 -12.78 -2.69 -19.98
N GLN A 310 -13.35 -3.48 -19.06
CA GLN A 310 -12.61 -4.39 -18.19
C GLN A 310 -11.85 -5.47 -19.00
N ALA A 311 -12.49 -6.04 -20.02
CA ALA A 311 -11.86 -7.04 -20.89
C ALA A 311 -10.68 -6.46 -21.69
N MET A 312 -10.87 -5.25 -22.25
CA MET A 312 -9.80 -4.54 -22.96
C MET A 312 -8.66 -4.15 -22.03
N LEU A 313 -8.97 -3.70 -20.81
CA LEU A 313 -7.96 -3.38 -19.80
C LEU A 313 -7.14 -4.62 -19.41
N LEU A 314 -7.80 -5.76 -19.18
CA LEU A 314 -7.11 -7.02 -18.89
C LEU A 314 -6.15 -7.39 -20.03
N THR A 315 -6.60 -7.30 -21.28
CA THR A 315 -5.77 -7.58 -22.47
C THR A 315 -4.54 -6.65 -22.50
N ALA A 316 -4.72 -5.36 -22.24
CA ALA A 316 -3.62 -4.40 -22.18
C ALA A 316 -2.62 -4.72 -21.05
N LEU A 317 -3.09 -5.22 -19.91
CA LEU A 317 -2.25 -5.58 -18.77
C LEU A 317 -1.46 -6.87 -18.99
N GLU A 318 -2.06 -7.87 -19.64
CA GLU A 318 -1.44 -9.18 -19.85
C GLU A 318 -0.58 -9.22 -21.10
N GLU A 319 -1.11 -8.73 -22.23
CA GLU A 319 -0.42 -8.79 -23.52
C GLU A 319 0.45 -7.58 -23.81
N GLN A 320 0.41 -6.53 -22.97
CA GLN A 320 1.13 -5.26 -23.17
C GLN A 320 0.82 -4.61 -24.53
N ARG A 321 -0.39 -4.86 -25.04
CA ARG A 321 -0.91 -4.30 -26.30
C ARG A 321 -2.43 -4.24 -26.26
N PHE A 322 -3.00 -3.32 -27.00
CA PHE A 322 -4.46 -3.25 -27.21
C PHE A 322 -4.78 -2.68 -28.60
N TYR A 323 -6.03 -2.83 -29.03
CA TYR A 323 -6.53 -2.28 -30.28
C TYR A 323 -7.37 -1.02 -30.00
N PRO A 324 -7.04 0.13 -30.59
CA PRO A 324 -7.93 1.29 -30.59
C PRO A 324 -9.27 0.94 -31.22
N LEU A 325 -10.34 1.63 -30.81
CA LEU A 325 -11.66 1.42 -31.41
C LEU A 325 -11.61 1.63 -32.93
N GLY A 326 -12.11 0.65 -33.67
CA GLY A 326 -12.15 0.65 -35.13
C GLY A 326 -10.81 0.40 -35.82
N SER A 327 -9.76 0.02 -35.09
CA SER A 327 -8.43 -0.29 -35.63
C SER A 327 -8.14 -1.79 -35.58
N ASP A 328 -7.66 -2.35 -36.69
CA ASP A 328 -7.06 -3.70 -36.74
C ASP A 328 -5.56 -3.69 -36.44
N THR A 329 -5.00 -2.51 -36.16
CA THR A 329 -3.58 -2.36 -35.81
C THR A 329 -3.43 -2.22 -34.29
N PRO A 330 -2.70 -3.13 -33.62
CA PRO A 330 -2.48 -3.05 -32.18
C PRO A 330 -1.45 -1.96 -31.83
N ILE A 331 -1.59 -1.39 -30.65
CA ILE A 331 -0.64 -0.46 -30.03
C ILE A 331 -0.01 -1.16 -28.84
N SER A 332 1.32 -1.24 -28.81
CA SER A 332 2.07 -1.71 -27.64
C SER A 332 2.14 -0.64 -26.57
N VAL A 333 1.94 -1.06 -25.31
CA VAL A 333 2.02 -0.22 -24.12
C VAL A 333 2.61 -1.00 -22.95
N SER A 334 3.46 -0.34 -22.16
CA SER A 334 4.06 -0.89 -20.96
C SER A 334 3.94 0.13 -19.83
N PHE A 335 2.98 -0.07 -18.93
CA PHE A 335 2.78 0.79 -17.76
C PHE A 335 2.63 -0.03 -16.49
N GLN A 336 2.93 0.59 -15.34
CA GLN A 336 2.53 0.04 -14.04
C GLN A 336 1.11 0.52 -13.71
N LEU A 337 0.27 -0.38 -13.19
CA LEU A 337 -1.11 -0.07 -12.82
C LEU A 337 -1.25 0.13 -11.30
N MET A 338 -1.95 1.19 -10.92
CA MET A 338 -2.61 1.32 -9.64
C MET A 338 -4.10 1.54 -9.86
N ALA A 339 -4.95 0.94 -9.02
CA ALA A 339 -6.40 1.08 -9.12
C ALA A 339 -6.99 1.48 -7.77
N GLY A 340 -7.99 2.35 -7.78
CA GLY A 340 -8.76 2.78 -6.61
C GLY A 340 -10.21 2.33 -6.73
N THR A 341 -10.85 1.92 -5.63
CA THR A 341 -12.32 1.74 -5.60
C THR A 341 -12.90 1.83 -4.19
N ASN A 342 -14.16 2.23 -4.08
CA ASN A 342 -14.96 2.09 -2.86
C ASN A 342 -15.86 0.85 -2.83
N LYS A 343 -16.00 0.10 -3.95
CA LYS A 343 -16.86 -1.09 -4.04
C LYS A 343 -16.13 -2.33 -3.57
N ASP A 344 -16.85 -3.29 -2.99
CA ASP A 344 -16.30 -4.64 -2.82
C ASP A 344 -16.30 -5.36 -4.18
N LEU A 345 -15.11 -5.45 -4.79
CA LEU A 345 -14.95 -6.10 -6.10
C LEU A 345 -15.28 -7.60 -6.05
N ARG A 346 -15.17 -8.27 -4.90
CA ARG A 346 -15.58 -9.68 -4.77
C ARG A 346 -17.09 -9.81 -4.92
N GLN A 347 -17.83 -8.92 -4.28
CA GLN A 347 -19.29 -8.87 -4.45
C GLN A 347 -19.66 -8.48 -5.88
N ALA A 348 -18.97 -7.50 -6.47
CA ALA A 348 -19.21 -7.09 -7.86
C ALA A 348 -18.98 -8.24 -8.86
N VAL A 349 -18.01 -9.13 -8.59
CA VAL A 349 -17.80 -10.36 -9.36
C VAL A 349 -18.96 -11.34 -9.19
N ALA A 350 -19.43 -11.55 -7.96
CA ALA A 350 -20.59 -12.41 -7.69
C ALA A 350 -21.87 -11.89 -8.37
N ASP A 351 -22.04 -10.57 -8.43
CA ASP A 351 -23.17 -9.89 -9.07
C ASP A 351 -23.03 -9.80 -10.60
N GLY A 352 -21.92 -10.28 -11.18
CA GLY A 352 -21.66 -10.26 -12.62
C GLY A 352 -21.38 -8.86 -13.20
N THR A 353 -21.11 -7.86 -12.35
CA THR A 353 -20.80 -6.48 -12.74
C THR A 353 -19.29 -6.21 -12.86
N PHE A 354 -18.47 -7.16 -12.40
CA PHE A 354 -17.02 -7.11 -12.54
C PHE A 354 -16.47 -8.49 -12.96
N ARG A 355 -15.46 -8.52 -13.82
CA ARG A 355 -14.91 -9.78 -14.31
C ARG A 355 -13.96 -10.43 -13.29
N ALA A 356 -14.13 -11.74 -13.10
CA ALA A 356 -13.32 -12.52 -12.15
C ALA A 356 -11.83 -12.56 -12.53
N ASP A 357 -11.51 -12.60 -13.82
CA ASP A 357 -10.15 -12.64 -14.35
C ASP A 357 -9.39 -11.33 -14.09
N LEU A 358 -10.02 -10.19 -14.36
CA LEU A 358 -9.47 -8.88 -14.03
C LEU A 358 -9.31 -8.71 -12.52
N PHE A 359 -10.30 -9.14 -11.72
CA PHE A 359 -10.17 -9.08 -10.26
C PHE A 359 -8.98 -9.90 -9.76
N ALA A 360 -8.81 -11.13 -10.25
CA ALA A 360 -7.66 -11.98 -9.90
C ALA A 360 -6.32 -11.30 -10.23
N ARG A 361 -6.25 -10.56 -11.34
CA ARG A 361 -5.05 -9.79 -11.72
C ARG A 361 -4.79 -8.58 -10.82
N LEU A 362 -5.84 -7.90 -10.36
CA LEU A 362 -5.73 -6.71 -9.51
C LEU A 362 -5.50 -7.04 -8.02
N ASN A 363 -6.02 -8.18 -7.55
CA ASN A 363 -6.03 -8.56 -6.13
C ASN A 363 -4.68 -9.10 -5.61
N THR A 364 -3.57 -8.86 -6.33
CA THR A 364 -2.24 -9.29 -5.88
C THR A 364 -1.78 -8.49 -4.67
N TRP A 365 -1.90 -7.16 -4.75
CA TRP A 365 -1.55 -6.25 -3.66
C TRP A 365 -2.74 -5.35 -3.37
N THR A 366 -3.50 -5.72 -2.34
CA THR A 366 -4.72 -5.00 -1.95
C THR A 366 -4.55 -4.36 -0.59
N PHE A 367 -4.84 -3.06 -0.52
CA PHE A 367 -4.72 -2.27 0.70
C PHE A 367 -6.04 -1.55 0.99
N PHE A 368 -6.50 -1.63 2.23
CA PHE A 368 -7.74 -0.99 2.68
C PHE A 368 -7.40 0.28 3.44
N LEU A 369 -7.70 1.44 2.84
CA LEU A 369 -7.49 2.73 3.48
C LEU A 369 -8.57 2.96 4.53
N PRO A 370 -8.18 3.26 5.79
CA PRO A 370 -9.13 3.55 6.85
C PRO A 370 -9.90 4.85 6.56
N SER A 371 -11.17 4.86 6.99
CA SER A 371 -11.99 6.07 6.98
C SER A 371 -11.44 7.11 7.96
N LEU A 372 -11.87 8.36 7.89
CA LEU A 372 -11.43 9.38 8.86
C LEU A 372 -11.81 8.99 10.30
N LYS A 373 -12.97 8.34 10.47
CA LYS A 373 -13.47 7.86 11.77
C LYS A 373 -12.60 6.78 12.40
N ASP A 374 -11.94 5.97 11.59
CA ASP A 374 -11.08 4.88 12.07
C ASP A 374 -9.70 5.39 12.51
N ARG A 375 -9.39 6.67 12.26
CA ARG A 375 -8.11 7.32 12.59
C ARG A 375 -8.30 8.77 13.07
N LEU A 376 -9.22 8.97 14.02
CA LEU A 376 -9.48 10.29 14.63
C LEU A 376 -8.26 10.87 15.35
N GLU A 377 -7.31 10.04 15.79
CA GLU A 377 -6.04 10.47 16.38
C GLU A 377 -5.15 11.24 15.38
N ASP A 378 -5.35 11.04 14.08
CA ASP A 378 -4.65 11.80 13.04
C ASP A 378 -5.28 13.18 12.79
N LEU A 379 -6.48 13.43 13.33
CA LEU A 379 -7.25 14.63 13.02
C LEU A 379 -6.51 15.94 13.35
N PRO A 380 -5.89 16.13 14.53
CA PRO A 380 -5.17 17.37 14.84
C PRO A 380 -4.09 17.70 13.79
N ALA A 381 -3.32 16.69 13.41
CA ALA A 381 -2.28 16.83 12.40
C ALA A 381 -2.85 17.14 11.00
N ASN A 382 -3.97 16.52 10.63
CA ASN A 382 -4.65 16.81 9.36
C ASN A 382 -5.21 18.24 9.32
N ILE A 383 -5.68 18.78 10.45
CA ILE A 383 -6.11 20.18 10.51
C ILE A 383 -4.92 21.12 10.26
N ASP A 384 -3.77 20.84 10.87
CA ASP A 384 -2.56 21.64 10.68
C ASP A 384 -2.06 21.58 9.24
N TYR A 385 -2.10 20.39 8.63
CA TYR A 385 -1.81 20.20 7.21
C TYR A 385 -2.73 21.02 6.32
N GLU A 386 -4.05 20.97 6.53
CA GLU A 386 -5.02 21.73 5.72
C GLU A 386 -4.84 23.24 5.88
N LEU A 387 -4.57 23.73 7.09
CA LEU A 387 -4.24 25.14 7.31
C LEU A 387 -2.99 25.57 6.53
N ALA A 388 -1.93 24.76 6.58
CA ALA A 388 -0.69 25.04 5.88
C ALA A 388 -0.89 25.02 4.36
N ARG A 389 -1.63 24.03 3.84
CA ARG A 389 -1.96 23.88 2.41
C ARG A 389 -2.75 25.08 1.91
N LEU A 390 -3.86 25.42 2.56
CA LEU A 390 -4.70 26.56 2.21
C LEU A 390 -3.98 27.90 2.38
N GLY A 391 -3.13 28.02 3.39
CA GLY A 391 -2.26 29.17 3.58
C GLY A 391 -1.26 29.35 2.44
N SER A 392 -0.61 28.27 1.99
CA SER A 392 0.32 28.29 0.86
C SER A 392 -0.35 28.68 -0.46
N GLU A 393 -1.51 28.08 -0.76
CA GLU A 393 -2.30 28.35 -1.98
C GLU A 393 -2.72 29.81 -2.09
N GLN A 394 -3.01 30.46 -0.96
CA GLN A 394 -3.50 31.84 -0.92
C GLN A 394 -2.41 32.85 -0.52
N GLN A 395 -1.18 32.39 -0.25
CA GLN A 395 -0.09 33.20 0.31
C GLN A 395 -0.51 33.93 1.60
N GLN A 396 -1.23 33.23 2.48
CA GLN A 396 -1.74 33.73 3.76
C GLN A 396 -1.32 32.81 4.90
N GLN A 397 -1.36 33.32 6.13
CA GLN A 397 -1.17 32.50 7.33
C GLN A 397 -2.47 32.46 8.13
N TYR A 398 -3.14 31.30 8.06
CA TYR A 398 -4.35 31.04 8.83
C TYR A 398 -3.99 30.43 10.19
N ARG A 399 -4.72 30.82 11.23
CA ARG A 399 -4.59 30.22 12.56
C ARG A 399 -5.91 30.21 13.30
N PHE A 400 -6.09 29.24 14.19
CA PHE A 400 -7.15 29.29 15.18
C PHE A 400 -6.72 30.15 16.39
N THR A 401 -7.69 30.67 17.13
CA THR A 401 -7.47 30.95 18.56
C THR A 401 -7.41 29.63 19.34
N SER A 402 -6.75 29.61 20.50
CA SER A 402 -6.61 28.38 21.29
C SER A 402 -7.97 27.77 21.68
N GLU A 403 -8.94 28.62 22.02
CA GLU A 403 -10.31 28.21 22.37
C GLU A 403 -11.06 27.64 21.17
N ALA A 404 -10.97 28.29 19.99
CA ALA A 404 -11.60 27.82 18.77
C ALA A 404 -11.04 26.47 18.31
N ARG A 405 -9.72 26.29 18.44
CA ARG A 405 -9.06 25.02 18.11
C ARG A 405 -9.58 23.88 18.98
N ALA A 406 -9.58 24.08 20.29
CA ALA A 406 -10.05 23.07 21.25
C ALA A 406 -11.51 22.70 21.00
N LEU A 407 -12.36 23.70 20.71
CA LEU A 407 -13.77 23.47 20.38
C LEU A 407 -13.93 22.62 19.11
N TYR A 408 -13.21 22.96 18.03
CA TYR A 408 -13.31 22.24 16.77
C TYR A 408 -12.81 20.79 16.89
N GLU A 409 -11.67 20.55 17.56
CA GLU A 409 -11.14 19.20 17.79
C GLU A 409 -12.07 18.35 18.67
N THR A 410 -12.64 18.95 19.72
CA THR A 410 -13.59 18.25 20.61
C THR A 410 -14.83 17.80 19.84
N PHE A 411 -15.40 18.69 19.01
CA PHE A 411 -16.52 18.31 18.15
C PHE A 411 -16.11 17.25 17.14
N ALA A 412 -15.01 17.48 16.43
CA ALA A 412 -14.57 16.65 15.31
C ALA A 412 -14.17 15.22 15.72
N THR A 413 -13.86 14.99 16.99
CA THR A 413 -13.60 13.66 17.58
C THR A 413 -14.78 13.08 18.35
N SER A 414 -15.89 13.82 18.47
CA SER A 414 -17.11 13.37 19.15
C SER A 414 -17.94 12.41 18.30
N ALA A 415 -18.90 11.73 18.93
CA ALA A 415 -19.82 10.83 18.25
C ALA A 415 -20.74 11.55 17.23
N ASP A 416 -20.97 12.86 17.42
CA ASP A 416 -21.81 13.67 16.53
C ASP A 416 -21.10 14.00 15.20
N ALA A 417 -19.78 13.91 15.16
CA ALA A 417 -19.00 14.14 13.95
C ALA A 417 -18.98 12.90 13.05
N THR A 418 -19.95 12.84 12.12
CA THR A 418 -20.16 11.62 11.32
C THR A 418 -19.21 11.47 10.13
N TRP A 419 -18.53 12.52 9.68
CA TRP A 419 -17.52 12.48 8.60
C TRP A 419 -17.93 11.61 7.39
N GLN A 420 -19.17 11.73 6.91
CA GLN A 420 -19.70 10.88 5.84
C GLN A 420 -18.87 10.96 4.55
N GLY A 421 -18.30 12.14 4.25
CA GLY A 421 -17.38 12.37 3.14
C GLY A 421 -15.91 12.18 3.49
N ASN A 422 -15.57 11.65 4.67
CA ASN A 422 -14.19 11.46 5.14
C ASN A 422 -13.36 12.75 5.07
N PHE A 423 -12.14 12.69 4.53
CA PHE A 423 -11.25 13.85 4.42
C PHE A 423 -11.80 14.92 3.48
N ARG A 424 -12.70 14.59 2.54
CA ARG A 424 -13.37 15.61 1.72
C ARG A 424 -14.21 16.57 2.58
N ASP A 425 -14.90 16.05 3.59
CA ASP A 425 -15.67 16.88 4.53
C ASP A 425 -14.73 17.76 5.36
N LEU A 426 -13.59 17.20 5.82
CA LEU A 426 -12.57 17.94 6.56
C LEU A 426 -11.99 19.07 5.71
N THR A 427 -11.54 18.79 4.49
CA THR A 427 -11.03 19.80 3.55
C THR A 427 -12.08 20.89 3.29
N ALA A 428 -13.34 20.51 3.09
CA ALA A 428 -14.42 21.47 2.85
C ALA A 428 -14.71 22.35 4.07
N SER A 429 -14.71 21.77 5.27
CA SER A 429 -14.84 22.49 6.54
C SER A 429 -13.69 23.49 6.72
N MET A 430 -12.45 23.03 6.56
CA MET A 430 -11.26 23.87 6.67
C MET A 430 -11.23 25.01 5.65
N THR A 431 -11.66 24.74 4.41
CA THR A 431 -11.80 25.76 3.38
C THR A 431 -12.82 26.83 3.78
N ARG A 432 -13.97 26.43 4.33
CA ARG A 432 -14.98 27.39 4.81
C ARG A 432 -14.48 28.22 5.99
N LEU A 433 -13.90 27.58 7.01
CA LEU A 433 -13.36 28.25 8.18
C LEU A 433 -12.30 29.29 7.80
N THR A 434 -11.33 28.92 6.95
CA THR A 434 -10.28 29.85 6.50
C THR A 434 -10.81 30.97 5.62
N THR A 435 -11.79 30.69 4.75
CA THR A 435 -12.39 31.71 3.86
C THR A 435 -13.19 32.75 4.64
N LEU A 436 -13.93 32.31 5.66
CA LEU A 436 -14.80 33.17 6.46
C LEU A 436 -14.07 33.90 7.60
N ALA A 437 -12.90 33.41 8.00
CA ALA A 437 -12.13 33.97 9.11
C ALA A 437 -11.63 35.40 8.84
N GLU A 438 -12.15 36.36 9.61
CA GLU A 438 -11.68 37.73 9.59
C GLU A 438 -10.24 37.85 10.10
N SER A 439 -9.44 38.65 9.39
CA SER A 439 -8.01 38.84 9.65
C SER A 439 -7.21 37.52 9.70
N LYS A 440 -7.69 36.48 9.01
CA LYS A 440 -7.03 35.15 8.93
C LYS A 440 -6.96 34.42 10.28
N VAL A 441 -7.78 34.84 11.26
CA VAL A 441 -7.86 34.21 12.58
C VAL A 441 -9.24 33.58 12.74
N ILE A 442 -9.28 32.26 12.83
CA ILE A 442 -10.50 31.47 13.07
C ILE A 442 -10.83 31.56 14.57
N ARG A 443 -11.99 32.11 14.90
CA ARG A 443 -12.48 32.32 16.26
C ARG A 443 -13.59 31.33 16.61
N VAL A 444 -14.05 31.39 17.86
CA VAL A 444 -15.06 30.48 18.41
C VAL A 444 -16.36 30.57 17.60
N ASP A 445 -16.81 31.77 17.25
CA ASP A 445 -18.04 31.98 16.48
C ASP A 445 -17.98 31.34 15.08
N ASP A 446 -16.81 31.42 14.42
CA ASP A 446 -16.58 30.77 13.11
C ASP A 446 -16.70 29.24 13.23
N VAL A 447 -16.13 28.67 14.30
CA VAL A 447 -16.18 27.24 14.59
C VAL A 447 -17.59 26.78 14.93
N GLN A 448 -18.32 27.53 15.76
CA GLN A 448 -19.71 27.20 16.11
C GLN A 448 -20.60 27.18 14.86
N ALA A 449 -20.51 28.21 14.01
CA ALA A 449 -21.26 28.25 12.77
C ALA A 449 -20.93 27.08 11.83
N GLU A 450 -19.67 26.63 11.80
CA GLU A 450 -19.28 25.47 11.00
C GLU A 450 -19.74 24.15 11.60
N ILE A 451 -19.71 23.99 12.93
CA ILE A 451 -20.27 22.83 13.63
C ILE A 451 -21.76 22.70 13.33
N GLU A 452 -22.52 23.79 13.41
CA GLU A 452 -23.94 23.81 13.07
C GLU A 452 -24.18 23.39 11.62
N ARG A 453 -23.36 23.91 10.68
CA ARG A 453 -23.43 23.51 9.27
C ARG A 453 -23.14 22.02 9.08
N LEU A 454 -22.05 21.51 9.66
CA LEU A 454 -21.65 20.10 9.53
C LEU A 454 -22.71 19.18 10.12
N THR A 455 -23.24 19.52 11.29
CA THR A 455 -24.33 18.78 11.94
C THR A 455 -25.58 18.77 11.07
N HIS A 456 -25.93 19.89 10.43
CA HIS A 456 -27.04 19.94 9.48
C HIS A 456 -26.77 19.10 8.21
N LEU A 457 -25.57 19.18 7.64
CA LEU A 457 -25.20 18.42 6.43
C LEU A 457 -25.22 16.92 6.67
N TRP A 458 -24.71 16.49 7.82
CA TRP A 458 -24.69 15.09 8.23
C TRP A 458 -26.05 14.61 8.77
N GLY A 459 -26.86 15.55 9.26
CA GLY A 459 -28.22 15.36 9.76
C GLY A 459 -29.33 15.53 8.72
N LEU A 460 -29.02 15.45 7.41
CA LEU A 460 -30.00 15.45 6.31
C LEU A 460 -30.89 14.18 6.26
N SER A 461 -31.12 13.54 7.41
CA SER A 461 -32.27 12.67 7.69
C SER A 461 -32.89 12.96 9.06
N ASN A 462 -33.11 14.23 9.41
CA ASN A 462 -34.30 14.58 10.19
C ASN A 462 -35.16 15.49 9.31
N SER A 463 -36.12 14.85 8.63
CA SER A 463 -37.35 15.42 8.05
C SER A 463 -37.46 16.96 8.04
N LEU A 464 -37.52 17.54 6.84
CA LEU A 464 -38.40 18.68 6.53
C LEU A 464 -38.26 19.89 7.47
N SER A 465 -37.10 20.54 7.53
CA SER A 465 -37.00 21.92 8.02
C SER A 465 -37.34 22.93 6.91
N VAL A 466 -38.54 22.77 6.33
CA VAL A 466 -39.28 23.86 5.68
C VAL A 466 -40.76 23.67 5.99
N THR A 467 -41.19 24.00 7.22
CA THR A 467 -42.48 24.66 7.46
C THR A 467 -42.64 25.10 8.93
N ASN A 468 -42.59 26.42 9.12
CA ASN A 468 -43.45 27.21 10.00
C ASN A 468 -43.71 26.74 11.45
N HIS A 469 -43.01 27.37 12.39
CA HIS A 469 -43.53 28.22 13.48
C HIS A 469 -44.98 28.07 14.02
N VAL A 470 -45.53 26.87 14.11
CA VAL A 470 -46.68 26.55 14.97
C VAL A 470 -46.48 25.13 15.52
N ASN A 471 -46.66 24.96 16.84
CA ASN A 471 -46.59 23.70 17.62
C ASN A 471 -45.32 23.42 18.45
N ASN A 472 -45.00 24.34 19.36
CA ASN A 472 -44.16 24.04 20.54
C ASN A 472 -44.90 23.27 21.66
N GLU A 473 -46.16 22.86 21.47
CA GLU A 473 -46.92 22.18 22.52
C GLU A 473 -46.86 20.64 22.45
N ILE A 474 -46.51 20.05 21.31
CA ILE A 474 -46.49 18.58 21.17
C ILE A 474 -45.14 17.99 21.62
N ILE A 475 -44.02 18.71 21.44
CA ILE A 475 -42.66 18.20 21.74
C ILE A 475 -42.42 18.03 23.25
N ASN A 476 -43.08 18.82 24.10
CA ASN A 476 -42.98 18.64 25.56
C ASN A 476 -43.75 17.43 26.10
N SER A 477 -44.59 16.77 25.30
CA SER A 477 -45.31 15.55 25.71
C SER A 477 -44.51 14.26 25.45
N LEU A 478 -43.44 14.31 24.65
CA LEU A 478 -42.70 13.14 24.19
C LEU A 478 -41.27 13.02 24.78
N SER A 479 -40.83 13.96 25.61
CA SER A 479 -39.50 13.94 26.24
C SER A 479 -39.38 13.03 27.48
N ASN A 480 -40.49 12.40 27.91
CA ASN A 480 -40.51 11.43 29.01
C ASN A 480 -40.83 10.02 28.53
N LYS A 481 -39.90 9.41 27.77
CA LYS A 481 -39.61 7.96 27.77
C LYS A 481 -38.43 7.66 26.85
N LYS A 482 -37.23 7.68 27.42
CA LYS A 482 -36.04 7.02 26.86
C LYS A 482 -36.20 5.51 27.05
N SER A 483 -36.55 4.78 26.00
CA SER A 483 -36.23 3.36 25.82
C SER A 483 -36.49 2.95 24.37
N ASP A 484 -35.49 2.32 23.76
CA ASP A 484 -35.55 1.47 22.55
C ASP A 484 -35.56 2.17 21.18
N LEU A 485 -34.36 2.53 20.68
CA LEU A 485 -34.10 2.71 19.25
C LEU A 485 -33.68 1.36 18.64
N ALA A 486 -34.64 0.45 18.53
CA ALA A 486 -34.65 -0.53 17.46
C ALA A 486 -35.05 0.22 16.17
N PHE A 487 -34.37 -0.02 15.05
CA PHE A 487 -34.81 0.46 13.74
C PHE A 487 -36.20 -0.15 13.46
N ASN A 488 -37.25 0.60 13.77
CA ASN A 488 -38.61 0.09 13.84
C ASN A 488 -39.27 0.18 12.46
N ASN A 489 -38.99 -0.81 11.59
CA ASN A 489 -39.68 -0.98 10.31
C ASN A 489 -41.22 -0.95 10.49
N GLN A 490 -41.70 -1.41 11.65
CA GLN A 490 -43.11 -1.36 12.02
C GLN A 490 -43.73 0.04 11.98
N PHE A 491 -43.00 1.12 12.29
CA PHE A 491 -43.59 2.46 12.35
C PHE A 491 -43.80 3.06 10.95
N ILE A 492 -42.80 2.89 10.07
CA ILE A 492 -42.86 3.32 8.66
C ILE A 492 -43.91 2.48 7.92
N GLU A 493 -43.94 1.18 8.18
CA GLU A 493 -44.99 0.29 7.67
C GLU A 493 -46.37 0.74 8.18
N GLN A 494 -46.57 0.92 9.49
CA GLN A 494 -47.86 1.32 10.06
C GLN A 494 -48.40 2.64 9.49
N ALA A 495 -47.55 3.65 9.33
CA ALA A 495 -47.95 4.93 8.74
C ALA A 495 -48.33 4.79 7.26
N SER A 496 -47.57 3.99 6.51
CA SER A 496 -47.88 3.70 5.10
C SER A 496 -49.20 2.93 4.97
N TRP A 497 -49.40 1.90 5.80
CA TRP A 497 -50.63 1.09 5.84
C TRP A 497 -51.86 1.91 6.23
N ALA A 498 -51.72 2.82 7.19
CA ALA A 498 -52.81 3.73 7.59
C ALA A 498 -53.26 4.63 6.44
N LEU A 499 -52.31 5.23 5.71
CA LEU A 499 -52.62 6.06 4.54
C LEU A 499 -53.24 5.24 3.40
N LEU A 500 -52.70 4.06 3.11
CA LEU A 500 -53.21 3.19 2.04
C LEU A 500 -54.62 2.67 2.32
N SER A 501 -54.96 2.41 3.58
CA SER A 501 -56.31 1.96 3.97
C SER A 501 -57.42 2.97 3.66
N ILE A 502 -57.07 4.24 3.41
CA ILE A 502 -58.02 5.29 3.01
C ILE A 502 -58.39 5.16 1.52
N TYR A 503 -57.47 4.67 0.69
CA TYR A 503 -57.61 4.71 -0.78
C TYR A 503 -57.71 3.33 -1.44
N LEU A 504 -57.28 2.27 -0.77
CA LEU A 504 -57.32 0.89 -1.28
C LEU A 504 -58.41 0.08 -0.60
N ASP A 505 -59.02 -0.86 -1.34
CA ASP A 505 -59.91 -1.86 -0.76
C ASP A 505 -59.14 -2.91 0.07
N GLU A 506 -59.88 -3.61 0.94
CA GLU A 506 -59.30 -4.58 1.89
C GLU A 506 -58.53 -5.70 1.17
N GLN A 507 -58.97 -6.10 -0.03
CA GLN A 507 -58.32 -7.15 -0.82
C GLN A 507 -56.99 -6.70 -1.42
N THR A 508 -56.94 -5.48 -1.97
CA THR A 508 -55.72 -4.88 -2.53
C THR A 508 -54.72 -4.56 -1.42
N LEU A 509 -55.21 -4.15 -0.25
CA LEU A 509 -54.37 -3.90 0.93
C LEU A 509 -53.75 -5.19 1.50
N THR A 510 -54.42 -6.34 1.41
CA THR A 510 -53.81 -7.62 1.83
C THR A 510 -52.82 -8.18 0.82
N ASP A 511 -53.01 -7.89 -0.47
CA ASP A 511 -52.22 -8.47 -1.56
C ASP A 511 -51.00 -7.61 -1.98
N ILE A 512 -50.90 -6.35 -1.51
CA ILE A 512 -49.79 -5.46 -1.86
C ILE A 512 -48.51 -5.82 -1.09
N ASP A 513 -47.40 -5.95 -1.82
CA ASP A 513 -46.09 -6.19 -1.23
C ASP A 513 -45.66 -5.01 -0.34
N PRO A 514 -44.95 -5.24 0.79
CA PRO A 514 -44.46 -4.17 1.65
C PRO A 514 -43.62 -3.11 0.93
N PHE A 515 -42.86 -3.51 -0.09
CA PHE A 515 -42.08 -2.60 -0.95
C PHE A 515 -42.99 -1.69 -1.79
N ASP A 516 -44.01 -2.26 -2.43
CA ASP A 516 -44.98 -1.51 -3.23
C ASP A 516 -45.84 -0.60 -2.34
N ALA A 517 -46.15 -1.04 -1.12
CA ALA A 517 -46.93 -0.27 -0.14
C ALA A 517 -46.23 1.04 0.27
N VAL A 518 -44.94 0.98 0.63
CA VAL A 518 -44.15 2.17 0.99
C VAL A 518 -44.00 3.11 -0.21
N GLN A 519 -43.77 2.58 -1.42
CA GLN A 519 -43.68 3.39 -2.62
C GLN A 519 -45.01 4.07 -2.96
N LEU A 520 -46.12 3.34 -2.90
CA LEU A 520 -47.44 3.87 -3.21
C LEU A 520 -47.87 4.93 -2.20
N ALA A 521 -47.62 4.70 -0.90
CA ALA A 521 -47.90 5.67 0.15
C ALA A 521 -47.19 7.01 -0.10
N TYR A 522 -45.90 6.96 -0.45
CA TYR A 522 -45.14 8.16 -0.82
C TYR A 522 -45.69 8.82 -2.09
N VAL A 523 -46.05 8.03 -3.11
CA VAL A 523 -46.64 8.58 -4.34
C VAL A 523 -47.98 9.28 -4.07
N ILE A 524 -48.85 8.71 -3.23
CA ILE A 524 -50.13 9.31 -2.83
C ILE A 524 -49.87 10.61 -2.06
N GLU A 525 -48.95 10.61 -1.09
CA GLU A 525 -48.58 11.81 -0.33
C GLU A 525 -48.09 12.94 -1.24
N VAL A 526 -47.25 12.62 -2.22
CA VAL A 526 -46.80 13.61 -3.22
C VAL A 526 -47.97 14.09 -4.09
N CYS A 527 -48.92 13.22 -4.45
CA CYS A 527 -50.10 13.63 -5.21
C CYS A 527 -50.95 14.64 -4.42
N LEU A 528 -51.18 14.38 -3.13
CA LEU A 528 -51.94 15.26 -2.22
C LEU A 528 -51.29 16.63 -2.03
N GLN A 529 -49.96 16.71 -2.11
CA GLN A 529 -49.22 17.97 -1.95
C GLN A 529 -49.15 18.83 -3.23
N HIS A 530 -49.66 18.34 -4.37
CA HIS A 530 -49.49 19.00 -5.66
C HIS A 530 -50.82 19.24 -6.38
N LYS A 531 -51.02 20.47 -6.87
CA LYS A 531 -52.29 20.94 -7.49
C LYS A 531 -52.76 20.19 -8.75
N ASN A 532 -51.89 19.41 -9.39
CA ASN A 532 -52.24 18.63 -10.57
C ASN A 532 -51.23 17.51 -10.83
N GLN A 533 -51.67 16.49 -11.55
CA GLN A 533 -50.88 15.32 -11.92
C GLN A 533 -49.57 15.65 -12.63
N ALA A 534 -49.51 16.74 -13.41
CA ALA A 534 -48.29 17.17 -14.06
C ALA A 534 -47.26 17.74 -13.08
N ALA A 535 -47.69 18.44 -12.02
CA ALA A 535 -46.80 18.92 -10.96
C ALA A 535 -46.27 17.76 -10.10
N ALA A 536 -47.15 16.85 -9.66
CA ALA A 536 -46.77 15.65 -8.92
C ALA A 536 -45.82 14.75 -9.73
N GLY A 537 -46.12 14.51 -11.01
CA GLY A 537 -45.26 13.72 -11.89
C GLY A 537 -43.88 14.33 -12.07
N ARG A 538 -43.78 15.66 -12.24
CA ARG A 538 -42.49 16.36 -12.35
C ARG A 538 -41.66 16.25 -11.06
N TYR A 539 -42.31 16.24 -9.90
CA TYR A 539 -41.65 16.03 -8.62
C TYR A 539 -41.10 14.60 -8.50
N LEU A 540 -41.95 13.59 -8.73
CA LEU A 540 -41.58 12.17 -8.61
C LEU A 540 -40.50 11.74 -9.60
N TYR A 541 -40.52 12.28 -10.82
CA TYR A 541 -39.62 11.87 -11.90
C TYR A 541 -38.49 12.85 -12.19
N ALA A 542 -38.25 13.85 -11.32
CA ALA A 542 -37.29 14.94 -11.50
C ALA A 542 -35.91 14.47 -12.01
N ASN A 543 -35.34 13.43 -11.39
CA ASN A 543 -34.02 12.90 -11.73
C ASN A 543 -33.97 12.08 -13.04
N SER A 544 -35.11 11.53 -13.48
CA SER A 544 -35.20 10.71 -14.70
C SER A 544 -35.64 11.50 -15.93
N ARG A 545 -36.20 12.69 -15.72
CA ARG A 545 -36.81 13.54 -16.73
C ARG A 545 -35.82 14.06 -17.77
N ASP A 546 -34.62 14.45 -17.34
CA ASP A 546 -33.58 15.00 -18.22
C ASP A 546 -32.89 13.96 -19.11
N LYS A 547 -33.20 12.67 -18.91
CA LYS A 547 -32.63 11.54 -19.66
C LYS A 547 -33.53 11.02 -20.78
N LEU A 548 -34.74 11.57 -20.94
CA LEU A 548 -35.76 11.04 -21.86
C LEU A 548 -36.07 12.01 -23.02
N LYS A 549 -36.19 11.46 -24.24
CA LYS A 549 -36.51 12.20 -25.49
C LYS A 549 -37.89 12.89 -25.48
N SER A 550 -38.83 12.40 -24.67
CA SER A 550 -40.12 13.06 -24.42
C SER A 550 -40.55 12.83 -22.96
N PRO A 551 -40.43 13.83 -22.07
CA PRO A 551 -40.84 13.68 -20.68
C PRO A 551 -42.36 13.82 -20.58
N ASN A 552 -43.08 12.69 -20.60
CA ASN A 552 -44.51 12.65 -20.26
C ASN A 552 -44.69 12.08 -18.84
N ASP A 553 -44.16 12.81 -17.85
CA ASP A 553 -44.16 12.40 -16.44
C ASP A 553 -45.57 12.26 -15.86
N SER A 554 -46.52 13.02 -16.40
CA SER A 554 -47.94 12.91 -16.07
C SER A 554 -48.50 11.54 -16.49
N ASP A 555 -48.18 11.04 -17.70
CA ASP A 555 -48.63 9.71 -18.15
C ASP A 555 -47.97 8.57 -17.36
N ARG A 556 -46.72 8.75 -16.92
CA ARG A 556 -46.02 7.79 -16.06
C ARG A 556 -46.65 7.69 -14.68
N LEU A 557 -46.95 8.83 -14.06
CA LEU A 557 -47.67 8.87 -12.79
C LEU A 557 -49.06 8.22 -12.93
N ARG A 558 -49.79 8.53 -14.00
CA ARG A 558 -51.09 7.90 -14.30
C ARG A 558 -51.00 6.38 -14.38
N LYS A 559 -50.02 5.86 -15.14
CA LYS A 559 -49.79 4.41 -15.28
C LYS A 559 -49.42 3.75 -13.96
N TYR A 560 -48.64 4.45 -13.13
CA TYR A 560 -48.28 3.96 -11.80
C TYR A 560 -49.49 3.85 -10.89
N LEU A 561 -50.32 4.90 -10.76
CA LEU A 561 -51.54 4.87 -9.94
C LEU A 561 -52.53 3.82 -10.45
N MET A 562 -52.67 3.68 -11.78
CA MET A 562 -53.53 2.65 -12.38
C MET A 562 -53.13 1.21 -12.07
N LYS A 563 -51.85 0.93 -11.77
CA LYS A 563 -51.40 -0.41 -11.31
C LYS A 563 -52.14 -0.83 -10.04
N PHE A 564 -52.53 0.14 -9.21
CA PHE A 564 -53.22 -0.06 -7.93
C PHE A 564 -54.69 0.38 -7.98
N GLY A 565 -55.25 0.56 -9.18
CA GLY A 565 -56.66 0.94 -9.35
C GLY A 565 -57.00 2.40 -9.02
N LEU A 566 -55.99 3.27 -8.82
CA LEU A 566 -56.19 4.66 -8.41
C LEU A 566 -56.09 5.65 -9.57
N ARG A 567 -56.80 6.77 -9.47
CA ARG A 567 -56.65 7.93 -10.34
C ARG A 567 -56.33 9.21 -9.53
N PHE A 568 -55.60 10.13 -10.15
CA PHE A 568 -55.15 11.37 -9.47
C PHE A 568 -56.34 12.22 -8.97
N ASP A 569 -57.42 12.28 -9.74
CA ASP A 569 -58.66 12.98 -9.41
C ASP A 569 -59.46 12.34 -8.25
N GLU A 570 -59.15 11.09 -7.88
CA GLU A 570 -59.77 10.40 -6.76
C GLU A 570 -59.03 10.61 -5.44
N LEU A 571 -57.80 11.15 -5.49
CA LEU A 571 -56.98 11.44 -4.30
C LEU A 571 -57.34 12.80 -3.68
N ASP A 572 -57.93 13.71 -4.47
CA ASP A 572 -58.35 15.04 -4.01
C ASP A 572 -59.81 14.98 -3.49
N GLN A 573 -59.99 14.58 -2.23
CA GLN A 573 -61.27 14.73 -1.52
C GLN A 573 -61.15 15.70 -0.36
N GLU A 574 -61.18 17.01 -0.65
CA GLU A 574 -61.94 17.95 0.18
C GLU A 574 -63.43 17.80 -0.16
N SER A 575 -64.09 16.74 0.32
CA SER A 575 -65.51 16.74 0.70
C SER A 575 -65.98 15.35 1.18
N SER A 576 -66.68 15.38 2.31
CA SER A 576 -67.45 14.30 2.95
C SER A 576 -66.72 13.23 3.76
N ILE A 577 -66.26 13.61 4.96
CA ILE A 577 -66.58 12.83 6.17
C ILE A 577 -67.05 13.83 7.23
N ASP A 578 -68.36 13.81 7.50
CA ASP A 578 -68.99 14.27 8.75
C ASP A 578 -68.57 13.36 9.91
#